data_AF-A0A914EGW5-F1
#
_entry.id   AF-A0A914EGW5-F1
#
_cell.length_a   1.000
_cell.length_b   1.000
_cell.length_c   1.000
_cell.angle_alpha   90.00
_cell.angle_beta   90.00
_cell.angle_gamma   90.00
#
_symmetry.space_group_name_H-M   'P 1'
#
loop_
_entity.id
_entity.type
_entity.pdbx_description
1 polymer ?
#
loop_
_entity_poly.entity_id
_entity_poly.type
_entity_poly.pdbx_seq_one_letter_code
_entity_poly.pdbx_strand_id
1 'polypeptide(L)'
;MVWAGITATGNTLLVFVERGVKINAVYYQKHIIREVLDPWARNHFGNRPWTLQQDWAPSHSAKSTIQLCKNLFPDVWDKEIWPSKSCDLNPMDYSVRSILKKKVSTKNYVTVGALKCALVKSWDEITPEQCSCIIDNFPKRLKACIEAKGALFENLLK
;
A
#
# COMPACT_ATOMS: atom_id res chain seq x y z
N MET A 1 10.62 -4.33 -8.94
CA MET A 1 9.30 -4.16 -8.28
C MET A 1 9.54 -3.54 -6.91
N VAL A 2 8.58 -2.80 -6.38
CA VAL A 2 8.69 -2.14 -5.07
C VAL A 2 7.44 -2.47 -4.26
N TRP A 3 7.61 -2.79 -2.98
CA TRP A 3 6.52 -2.87 -2.02
C TRP A 3 6.62 -1.70 -1.05
N ALA A 4 5.46 -1.18 -0.64
CA ALA A 4 5.35 -0.09 0.34
C ALA A 4 3.92 -0.04 0.92
N GLY A 5 3.76 0.62 2.06
CA GLY A 5 2.46 0.92 2.67
C GLY A 5 2.41 2.34 3.23
N ILE A 6 1.20 2.88 3.35
CA ILE A 6 0.94 4.18 3.98
C ILE A 6 -0.17 4.06 5.03
N THR A 7 -0.19 5.02 5.93
CA THR A 7 -1.21 5.25 6.97
C THR A 7 -1.48 6.75 7.03
N ALA A 8 -2.51 7.21 7.74
CA ALA A 8 -2.76 8.65 7.87
C ALA A 8 -1.61 9.41 8.57
N THR A 9 -0.71 8.72 9.27
CA THR A 9 0.34 9.33 10.11
C THR A 9 1.75 9.04 9.62
N GLY A 10 1.92 8.36 8.49
CA GLY A 10 3.24 8.02 7.98
C GLY A 10 3.23 6.85 7.01
N ASN A 11 4.42 6.44 6.58
CA ASN A 11 4.63 5.45 5.55
C ASN A 11 5.72 4.43 5.95
N THR A 12 5.67 3.23 5.38
CA THR A 12 6.67 2.18 5.62
C THR A 12 7.99 2.52 4.92
N LEU A 13 9.05 1.74 5.15
CA LEU A 13 10.19 1.75 4.24
C LEU A 13 9.78 1.20 2.85
N LEU A 14 10.47 1.66 1.80
CA LEU A 14 10.39 1.03 0.47
C LEU A 14 11.18 -0.27 0.43
N VAL A 15 10.53 -1.35 0.01
CA VAL A 15 11.20 -2.65 -0.20
C VAL A 15 11.38 -2.90 -1.67
N PHE A 16 12.64 -2.87 -2.13
CA PHE A 16 12.98 -3.18 -3.51
C PHE A 16 13.15 -4.68 -3.70
N VAL A 17 12.28 -5.29 -4.52
CA VAL A 17 12.41 -6.69 -4.91
C VAL A 17 13.38 -6.80 -6.08
N GLU A 18 14.37 -7.67 -5.91
CA GLU A 18 15.42 -7.92 -6.91
C GLU A 18 14.85 -8.43 -8.24
N ARG A 19 15.61 -8.20 -9.30
CA ARG A 19 15.20 -8.60 -10.64
C ARG A 19 15.13 -10.13 -10.73
N GLY A 20 14.03 -10.66 -11.27
CA GLY A 20 13.82 -12.09 -11.41
C GLY A 20 13.20 -12.76 -10.18
N VAL A 21 13.12 -12.07 -9.04
CA VAL A 21 12.46 -12.60 -7.84
C VAL A 21 10.95 -12.48 -7.98
N LYS A 22 10.26 -13.60 -7.82
CA LYS A 22 8.79 -13.66 -7.75
C LYS A 22 8.35 -13.53 -6.29
N ILE A 23 7.49 -12.56 -5.99
CA ILE A 23 6.82 -12.49 -4.69
C ILE A 23 5.75 -13.59 -4.66
N ASN A 24 6.12 -14.75 -4.11
CA ASN A 24 5.17 -15.78 -3.72
C ASN A 24 4.77 -15.59 -2.25
N ALA A 25 3.88 -16.45 -1.73
CA ALA A 25 3.42 -16.37 -0.35
C ALA A 25 4.57 -16.45 0.67
N VAL A 26 5.54 -17.36 0.46
CA VAL A 26 6.69 -17.54 1.37
C VAL A 26 7.57 -16.29 1.42
N TYR A 27 7.89 -15.72 0.25
CA TYR A 27 8.66 -14.48 0.15
C TYR A 27 7.92 -13.34 0.85
N TYR A 28 6.63 -13.18 0.57
CA TYR A 28 5.81 -12.12 1.16
C TYR A 28 5.75 -12.23 2.68
N GLN A 29 5.48 -13.42 3.21
CA GLN A 29 5.42 -13.68 4.65
C GLN A 29 6.75 -13.40 5.35
N LYS A 30 7.86 -13.82 4.77
CA LYS A 30 9.19 -13.63 5.38
C LYS A 30 9.68 -12.19 5.23
N HIS A 31 9.85 -11.74 4.00
CA HIS A 31 10.58 -10.52 3.69
C HIS A 31 9.74 -9.25 3.75
N ILE A 32 8.42 -9.36 3.63
CA ILE A 32 7.53 -8.20 3.69
C ILE A 32 6.83 -8.13 5.04
N ILE A 33 6.12 -9.19 5.43
CA ILE A 33 5.35 -9.18 6.68
C ILE A 33 6.27 -9.16 7.90
N ARG A 34 7.14 -10.18 8.05
CA ARG A 34 7.93 -10.34 9.28
C ARG A 34 9.12 -9.39 9.37
N GLU A 35 9.85 -9.20 8.28
CA GLU A 35 11.07 -8.39 8.30
C GLU A 35 10.79 -6.89 8.24
N VAL A 36 9.63 -6.46 7.71
CA VAL A 36 9.36 -5.03 7.45
C VAL A 36 8.08 -4.56 8.12
N LEU A 37 6.93 -5.11 7.75
CA LEU A 37 5.63 -4.58 8.19
C LEU A 37 5.40 -4.74 9.70
N ASP A 38 5.63 -5.92 10.26
CA ASP A 38 5.44 -6.21 11.68
C ASP A 38 6.30 -5.31 12.61
N PRO A 39 7.63 -5.23 12.45
CA PRO A 39 8.44 -4.36 13.30
C PRO A 39 8.10 -2.87 13.08
N TRP A 40 7.84 -2.45 11.84
CA TRP A 40 7.45 -1.07 11.55
C TRP A 40 6.11 -0.73 12.22
N ALA A 41 5.10 -1.59 12.11
CA ALA A 41 3.78 -1.36 12.67
C ALA A 41 3.81 -1.32 14.20
N ARG A 42 4.59 -2.20 14.86
CA ARG A 42 4.77 -2.16 16.33
C ARG A 42 5.37 -0.83 16.78
N ASN A 43 6.40 -0.35 16.09
CA ASN A 43 7.03 0.93 16.40
C ASN A 43 6.11 2.12 16.11
N HIS A 44 5.38 2.08 14.99
CA HIS A 44 4.55 3.19 14.53
C HIS A 44 3.25 3.32 15.33
N PHE A 45 2.53 2.21 15.54
CA PHE A 45 1.23 2.23 16.20
C PHE A 45 1.30 2.02 17.72
N GLY A 46 2.31 1.31 18.21
CA GLY A 46 2.32 0.83 19.59
C GLY A 46 1.06 0.00 19.88
N ASN A 47 0.30 0.41 20.88
CA ASN A 47 -0.95 -0.25 21.28
C ASN A 47 -2.20 0.29 20.57
N ARG A 48 -2.06 1.25 19.64
CA ARG A 48 -3.22 1.82 18.93
C ARG A 48 -3.83 0.77 18.00
N PRO A 49 -5.17 0.69 17.90
CA PRO A 49 -5.81 -0.20 16.94
C PRO A 49 -5.55 0.28 15.51
N TRP A 50 -5.38 -0.67 14.60
CA TRP A 50 -5.21 -0.42 13.17
C TRP A 50 -5.65 -1.66 12.38
N THR A 51 -5.91 -1.49 11.09
CA THR A 51 -6.32 -2.59 10.21
C THR A 51 -5.38 -2.68 9.02
N LEU A 52 -4.92 -3.90 8.70
CA LEU A 52 -4.21 -4.14 7.46
C LEU A 52 -5.19 -4.24 6.29
N GLN A 53 -5.01 -3.37 5.29
CA GLN A 53 -5.64 -3.47 3.97
C GLN A 53 -4.58 -3.86 2.92
N GLN A 54 -4.91 -4.83 2.07
CA GLN A 54 -4.09 -5.26 0.92
C GLN A 54 -4.99 -5.77 -0.22
N ASP A 55 -4.47 -5.85 -1.44
CA ASP A 55 -5.18 -6.46 -2.56
C ASP A 55 -5.16 -8.00 -2.48
N TRP A 56 -5.88 -8.65 -3.41
CA TRP A 56 -5.99 -10.12 -3.47
C TRP A 56 -4.97 -10.79 -4.38
N ALA A 57 -3.78 -10.20 -4.55
CA ALA A 57 -2.69 -10.86 -5.28
C ALA A 57 -2.41 -12.26 -4.69
N PRO A 58 -1.96 -13.25 -5.49
CA PRO A 58 -1.82 -14.65 -5.02
C PRO A 58 -0.97 -14.82 -3.75
N SER A 59 0.02 -13.97 -3.52
CA SER A 59 0.83 -13.98 -2.30
C SER A 59 0.06 -13.48 -1.07
N HIS A 60 -0.83 -12.51 -1.24
CA HIS A 60 -1.63 -11.89 -0.18
C HIS A 60 -2.82 -12.77 0.19
N SER A 61 -3.47 -13.36 -0.81
CA SER A 61 -4.67 -14.21 -0.66
C SER A 61 -4.38 -15.64 -0.20
N ALA A 62 -3.11 -16.06 -0.15
CA ALA A 62 -2.74 -17.39 0.34
C ALA A 62 -3.24 -17.61 1.77
N LYS A 63 -3.84 -18.78 2.04
CA LYS A 63 -4.38 -19.13 3.37
C LYS A 63 -3.35 -18.94 4.49
N SER A 64 -2.09 -19.33 4.24
CA SER A 64 -0.99 -19.16 5.19
C SER A 64 -0.64 -17.69 5.43
N THR A 65 -0.75 -16.83 4.42
CA THR A 65 -0.51 -15.39 4.57
C THR A 65 -1.60 -14.74 5.42
N ILE A 66 -2.87 -15.04 5.14
CA ILE A 66 -3.99 -14.49 5.91
C ILE A 66 -3.94 -14.95 7.36
N GLN A 67 -3.66 -16.24 7.61
CA GLN A 67 -3.49 -16.73 8.98
C GLN A 67 -2.33 -16.04 9.70
N LEU A 68 -1.21 -15.80 9.01
CA LEU A 68 -0.09 -15.08 9.59
C LEU A 68 -0.48 -13.64 9.97
N CYS A 69 -1.15 -12.91 9.07
CA CYS A 69 -1.59 -11.55 9.35
C CYS A 69 -2.56 -11.49 10.53
N LYS A 70 -3.55 -12.41 10.59
CA LYS A 70 -4.51 -12.49 11.71
C LYS A 70 -3.84 -12.81 13.05
N ASN A 71 -2.70 -13.50 13.04
CA ASN A 71 -1.94 -13.79 14.26
C ASN A 71 -1.05 -12.62 14.71
N LEU A 72 -0.57 -11.79 13.77
CA LEU A 72 0.39 -10.72 14.05
C LEU A 72 -0.28 -9.36 14.27
N PHE A 73 -1.41 -9.10 13.62
CA PHE A 73 -2.01 -7.78 13.53
C PHE A 73 -3.36 -7.72 14.22
N PRO A 74 -3.74 -6.56 14.80
CA PRO A 74 -4.98 -6.43 15.55
C PRO A 74 -6.22 -6.60 14.67
N ASP A 75 -6.15 -6.22 13.39
CA ASP A 75 -7.23 -6.44 12.43
C ASP A 75 -6.69 -6.53 11.00
N VAL A 76 -7.40 -7.27 10.15
CA VAL A 76 -7.07 -7.50 8.74
C VAL A 76 -8.37 -7.58 7.94
N TRP A 77 -8.53 -6.71 6.94
CA TRP A 77 -9.66 -6.84 6.02
C TRP A 77 -9.49 -8.08 5.14
N ASP A 78 -10.50 -8.94 5.17
CA ASP A 78 -10.57 -10.11 4.30
C ASP A 78 -11.42 -9.84 3.05
N LYS A 79 -11.61 -10.89 2.24
CA LYS A 79 -12.29 -10.81 0.93
C LYS A 79 -13.76 -10.42 1.04
N GLU A 80 -14.35 -10.51 2.23
CA GLU A 80 -15.74 -10.10 2.47
C GLU A 80 -15.83 -8.59 2.67
N ILE A 81 -14.76 -7.96 3.16
CA ILE A 81 -14.67 -6.52 3.41
C ILE A 81 -14.03 -5.79 2.22
N TRP A 82 -12.90 -6.27 1.71
CA TRP A 82 -12.18 -5.63 0.61
C TRP A 82 -12.50 -6.32 -0.73
N PRO A 83 -13.20 -5.67 -1.66
CA PRO A 83 -13.53 -6.29 -2.93
C PRO A 83 -12.31 -6.48 -3.84
N SER A 84 -12.41 -7.44 -4.76
CA SER A 84 -11.44 -7.59 -5.84
C SER A 84 -11.58 -6.45 -6.86
N LYS A 85 -10.46 -6.10 -7.52
CA LYS A 85 -10.40 -5.05 -8.57
C LYS A 85 -10.81 -3.65 -8.09
N SER A 86 -10.51 -3.33 -6.83
CA SER A 86 -10.87 -2.04 -6.19
C SER A 86 -9.70 -1.06 -6.13
N CYS A 87 -8.96 -0.90 -7.23
CA CYS A 87 -7.84 0.05 -7.31
C CYS A 87 -8.28 1.49 -7.04
N ASP A 88 -9.49 1.87 -7.44
CA ASP A 88 -10.05 3.21 -7.21
C ASP A 88 -10.36 3.48 -5.73
N LEU A 89 -10.30 2.44 -4.88
CA LEU A 89 -10.45 2.54 -3.43
C LEU A 89 -9.11 2.41 -2.70
N ASN A 90 -8.04 1.91 -3.33
CA ASN A 90 -6.75 1.71 -2.70
C ASN A 90 -5.91 3.01 -2.70
N PRO A 91 -5.55 3.58 -1.53
CA PRO A 91 -4.71 4.77 -1.43
C PRO A 91 -3.39 4.70 -2.21
N MET A 92 -2.80 3.49 -2.25
CA MET A 92 -1.57 3.25 -3.00
C MET A 92 -1.76 3.43 -4.51
N ASP A 93 -2.93 3.08 -5.04
CA ASP A 93 -3.24 3.12 -6.46
C ASP A 93 -3.79 4.48 -6.90
N TYR A 94 -4.80 5.02 -6.19
CA TYR A 94 -5.46 6.27 -6.64
C TYR A 94 -4.64 7.53 -6.39
N SER A 95 -3.60 7.50 -5.54
CA SER A 95 -2.79 8.68 -5.23
C SER A 95 -1.28 8.41 -5.23
N VAL A 96 -0.79 7.57 -4.33
CA VAL A 96 0.64 7.45 -4.03
C VAL A 96 1.46 7.09 -5.26
N ARG A 97 0.99 6.12 -6.05
CA ARG A 97 1.65 5.72 -7.30
C ARG A 97 1.79 6.88 -8.29
N SER A 98 0.78 7.73 -8.40
CA SER A 98 0.80 8.92 -9.26
C SER A 98 1.82 9.95 -8.77
N ILE A 99 1.84 10.21 -7.46
CA ILE A 99 2.81 11.12 -6.82
C ILE A 99 4.24 10.67 -7.12
N LEU A 100 4.55 9.40 -6.85
CA LEU A 100 5.89 8.85 -7.08
C LEU A 100 6.25 8.90 -8.57
N LYS A 101 5.34 8.44 -9.45
CA LYS A 101 5.56 8.47 -10.89
C LYS A 101 5.85 9.88 -11.38
N LYS A 102 5.10 10.89 -10.92
CA LYS A 102 5.30 12.29 -11.30
C LYS A 102 6.68 12.80 -10.87
N LYS A 103 7.11 12.50 -9.65
CA LYS A 103 8.42 12.94 -9.13
C LYS A 103 9.58 12.31 -9.89
N VAL A 104 9.54 10.99 -10.13
CA VAL A 104 10.66 10.29 -10.78
C VAL A 104 10.66 10.43 -12.29
N SER A 105 9.51 10.64 -12.94
CA SER A 105 9.46 10.79 -14.41
C SER A 105 9.97 12.16 -14.92
N THR A 106 10.49 13.01 -14.05
CA THR A 106 11.03 14.34 -14.41
C THR A 106 12.34 14.26 -15.19
N LYS A 107 13.04 13.13 -15.14
CA LYS A 107 14.29 12.89 -15.86
C LYS A 107 14.50 11.41 -16.17
N ASN A 108 15.40 11.14 -17.10
CA ASN A 108 15.86 9.78 -17.37
C ASN A 108 16.96 9.38 -16.38
N TYR A 109 16.91 8.13 -15.90
CA TYR A 109 17.95 7.56 -15.05
C TYR A 109 18.79 6.57 -15.85
N VAL A 110 20.11 6.74 -15.80
CA VAL A 110 21.07 5.87 -16.51
C VAL A 110 21.14 4.47 -15.88
N THR A 111 20.95 4.37 -14.55
CA THR A 111 21.04 3.10 -13.83
C THR A 111 19.79 2.85 -12.99
N VAL A 112 19.49 1.56 -12.77
CA VAL A 112 18.44 1.14 -11.83
C VAL A 112 18.74 1.64 -10.42
N GLY A 113 20.01 1.68 -10.01
CA GLY A 113 20.42 2.24 -8.73
C GLY A 113 20.02 3.71 -8.57
N ALA A 114 20.28 4.54 -9.58
CA ALA A 114 19.89 5.95 -9.56
C ALA A 114 18.36 6.13 -9.47
N LEU A 115 17.59 5.28 -10.16
CA LEU A 115 16.12 5.28 -10.05
C LEU A 115 15.66 4.87 -8.65
N LYS A 116 16.27 3.84 -8.04
CA LYS A 116 15.95 3.42 -6.66
C LYS A 116 16.22 4.55 -5.66
N CYS A 117 17.37 5.21 -5.74
CA CYS A 117 17.69 6.35 -4.87
C CYS A 117 16.68 7.49 -5.01
N ALA A 118 16.25 7.79 -6.24
CA ALA A 118 15.24 8.82 -6.47
C ALA A 118 13.86 8.43 -5.97
N LEU A 119 13.49 7.15 -6.05
CA LEU A 119 12.24 6.63 -5.47
C LEU A 119 12.24 6.74 -3.95
N VAL A 120 13.34 6.36 -3.28
CA VAL A 120 13.48 6.52 -1.81
C VAL A 120 13.34 7.99 -1.42
N LYS A 121 14.11 8.88 -2.06
CA LYS A 121 14.00 10.32 -1.81
C LYS A 121 12.57 10.84 -2.00
N SER A 122 11.91 10.45 -3.10
CA SER A 122 10.54 10.89 -3.40
C SER A 122 9.52 10.37 -2.39
N TRP A 123 9.77 9.18 -1.83
CA TRP A 123 8.94 8.53 -0.83
C TRP A 123 9.09 9.16 0.55
N ASP A 124 10.32 9.46 0.96
CA ASP A 124 10.62 10.11 2.24
C ASP A 124 10.13 11.57 2.28
N GLU A 125 9.96 12.19 1.10
CA GLU A 125 9.34 13.51 0.96
C GLU A 125 7.80 13.50 1.07
N ILE A 126 7.14 12.34 1.15
CA ILE A 126 5.69 12.27 1.39
C ILE A 126 5.45 12.55 2.87
N THR A 127 4.87 13.71 3.17
CA THR A 127 4.68 14.14 4.56
C THR A 127 3.50 13.42 5.22
N PRO A 128 3.46 13.34 6.58
CA PRO A 128 2.28 12.86 7.30
C PRO A 128 0.99 13.59 6.93
N GLU A 129 1.04 14.90 6.67
CA GLU A 129 -0.12 15.69 6.25
C GLU A 129 -0.61 15.25 4.88
N GLN A 130 0.29 14.99 3.93
CA GLN A 130 -0.08 14.43 2.62
C GLN A 130 -0.69 13.04 2.77
N CYS A 131 -0.10 12.19 3.61
CA CYS A 131 -0.64 10.88 3.95
C CYS A 131 -2.07 10.97 4.53
N SER A 132 -2.30 11.86 5.51
CA SER A 132 -3.63 12.11 6.07
C SER A 132 -4.62 12.50 4.98
N CYS A 133 -4.30 13.53 4.17
CA CYS A 133 -5.16 13.96 3.07
C CYS A 133 -5.50 12.84 2.08
N ILE A 134 -4.54 11.95 1.80
CA ILE A 134 -4.77 10.79 0.94
C ILE A 134 -5.77 9.83 1.58
N ILE A 135 -5.58 9.49 2.86
CA ILE A 135 -6.45 8.56 3.59
C ILE A 135 -7.84 9.16 3.84
N ASP A 136 -7.93 10.45 4.14
CA ASP A 136 -9.20 11.17 4.36
C ASP A 136 -10.07 11.24 3.10
N ASN A 137 -9.50 10.98 1.92
CA ASN A 137 -10.24 10.86 0.67
C ASN A 137 -10.95 9.49 0.52
N PHE A 138 -10.54 8.47 1.30
CA PHE A 138 -11.10 7.13 1.20
C PHE A 138 -12.61 7.08 1.48
N PRO A 139 -13.16 7.71 2.55
CA PRO A 139 -14.62 7.76 2.76
C PRO A 139 -15.39 8.45 1.63
N LYS A 140 -14.83 9.48 1.00
CA LYS A 140 -15.46 10.14 -0.17
C LYS A 140 -15.53 9.20 -1.36
N ARG A 141 -14.45 8.45 -1.63
CA ARG A 141 -14.39 7.43 -2.68
C ARG A 141 -15.35 6.27 -2.42
N LEU A 142 -15.49 5.83 -1.17
CA LEU A 142 -16.49 4.82 -0.79
C LEU A 142 -17.92 5.29 -1.09
N LYS A 143 -18.27 6.53 -0.74
CA LYS A 143 -19.61 7.10 -1.05
C LYS A 143 -19.88 7.12 -2.55
N ALA A 144 -18.90 7.57 -3.34
CA ALA A 144 -19.00 7.58 -4.80
C ALA A 144 -19.15 6.17 -5.39
N CYS A 145 -18.44 5.18 -4.85
CA CYS A 145 -18.58 3.77 -5.23
C CYS A 145 -19.99 3.22 -4.95
N ILE A 146 -20.57 3.57 -3.79
CA ILE A 146 -21.95 3.21 -3.42
C ILE A 146 -22.95 3.85 -4.39
N GLU A 147 -22.79 5.14 -4.68
CA GLU A 147 -23.64 5.87 -5.64
C GLU A 147 -23.58 5.25 -7.04
N ALA A 148 -22.39 4.86 -7.47
CA ALA A 148 -22.16 4.15 -8.72
C ALA A 148 -22.56 2.66 -8.67
N LYS A 149 -23.07 2.15 -7.54
CA LYS A 149 -23.42 0.73 -7.34
C LYS A 149 -22.27 -0.23 -7.68
N GLY A 150 -21.04 0.16 -7.34
CA GLY A 150 -19.82 -0.60 -7.62
C GLY A 150 -19.25 -0.44 -9.04
N ALA A 151 -19.86 0.40 -9.89
CA ALA A 151 -19.28 0.79 -11.18
C ALA A 151 -18.16 1.84 -11.00
N LEU A 152 -17.47 2.19 -12.10
CA LEU A 152 -16.47 3.27 -12.09
C LEU A 152 -17.10 4.60 -11.66
N PHE A 153 -16.41 5.31 -10.78
CA PHE A 153 -16.95 6.49 -10.09
C PHE A 153 -16.02 7.72 -10.10
N GLU A 154 -14.93 7.70 -10.86
CA GLU A 154 -13.98 8.85 -10.92
C GLU A 154 -14.67 10.15 -11.38
N ASN A 155 -15.70 10.05 -12.24
CA ASN A 155 -16.52 11.19 -12.66
C ASN A 155 -17.39 11.79 -11.54
N LEU A 156 -17.60 11.07 -10.44
CA LEU A 156 -18.36 11.52 -9.27
C LEU A 156 -17.46 12.24 -8.24
N LEU A 157 -16.13 12.12 -8.39
CA LEU A 157 -15.16 12.75 -7.50
C LEU A 157 -14.88 14.18 -7.98
N LYS A 158 -15.70 15.14 -7.51
CA LYS A 158 -15.48 16.58 -7.72
C LYS A 158 -14.29 17.12 -6.93
#